data_AF-A0A1M6VTV4-F1
#
_entry.id   AF-A0A1M6VTV4-F1
#
_cell.length_a   1.000
_cell.length_b   1.000
_cell.length_c   1.000
_cell.angle_alpha   90.00
_cell.angle_beta   90.00
_cell.angle_gamma   90.00
#
_symmetry.space_group_name_H-M   'P 1'
#
loop_
_entity.id
_entity.type
_entity.pdbx_description
1 polymer ?
#
loop_
_entity_poly.entity_id
_entity_poly.type
_entity_poly.pdbx_seq_one_letter_code
_entity_poly.pdbx_strand_id
1 'polypeptide(L)'
;MKSLVRTTFLRCSAVAAAVLMLVACAGRAAQDESSEPVERTGVSFFWMEREVSVLTLERMFTETGSAEVLGNTDELSVERLLESGAVRAVESGEGHEVVLDKSEWRTDEAANGLSRLDGALGGVMWANEVTWCEGAPDGETFVNAYTEEFEGVFDTTEEYTASAADYVDCGDGRP
;
A
#
# COMPACT_ATOMS: atom_id res chain seq x y z
N MET A 1 -6.73 55.05 51.80
CA MET A 1 -5.88 56.03 52.50
C MET A 1 -4.45 55.52 52.51
N LYS A 2 -3.50 56.35 52.01
CA LYS A 2 -2.03 56.37 52.26
C LYS A 2 -1.26 55.10 51.85
N SER A 3 -0.53 55.04 50.72
CA SER A 3 0.59 55.85 50.21
C SER A 3 1.82 55.93 51.14
N LEU A 4 2.98 55.87 50.46
CA LEU A 4 4.36 56.21 50.82
C LEU A 4 5.31 55.06 51.26
N VAL A 5 6.57 54.97 50.82
CA VAL A 5 7.37 55.49 49.68
C VAL A 5 8.86 55.17 49.97
N ARG A 6 9.62 54.81 48.91
CA ARG A 6 11.10 54.93 48.68
C ARG A 6 12.07 54.27 49.71
N THR A 7 13.31 53.87 49.39
CA THR A 7 14.37 54.62 48.68
C THR A 7 15.58 53.69 48.40
N THR A 8 16.01 53.63 47.12
CA THR A 8 17.38 53.76 46.56
C THR A 8 18.59 52.99 47.16
N PHE A 9 19.39 52.29 46.32
CA PHE A 9 20.71 52.74 45.81
C PHE A 9 21.44 51.69 44.92
N LEU A 10 21.90 52.16 43.75
CA LEU A 10 22.87 51.56 42.84
C LEU A 10 24.17 51.14 43.54
N ARG A 11 24.82 50.05 43.08
CA ARG A 11 26.25 50.04 42.71
C ARG A 11 26.56 48.99 41.62
N CYS A 12 27.27 49.45 40.60
CA CYS A 12 27.94 48.67 39.56
C CYS A 12 29.02 47.74 40.13
N SER A 13 29.25 46.60 39.48
CA SER A 13 30.60 46.05 39.21
C SER A 13 30.51 44.95 38.15
N ALA A 14 31.12 45.20 36.99
CA ALA A 14 31.42 44.20 35.97
C ALA A 14 32.79 43.56 36.29
N VAL A 15 32.96 42.24 36.12
CA VAL A 15 34.20 41.61 35.59
C VAL A 15 33.86 40.23 35.01
N ALA A 16 34.44 39.95 33.84
CA ALA A 16 34.34 38.76 33.01
C ALA A 16 35.00 37.50 33.61
N ALA A 17 34.54 36.31 33.19
CA ALA A 17 35.34 35.08 33.22
C ALA A 17 34.94 34.14 32.08
N ALA A 18 35.97 33.60 31.42
CA ALA A 18 35.95 32.95 30.13
C ALA A 18 35.25 31.57 30.10
N VAL A 19 34.55 31.30 29.00
CA VAL A 19 34.09 29.97 28.62
C VAL A 19 35.18 29.32 27.76
N LEU A 20 35.81 28.27 28.27
CA LEU A 20 36.61 27.33 27.48
C LEU A 20 36.56 25.97 28.20
N MET A 21 35.45 25.27 28.04
CA MET A 21 35.34 23.85 28.40
C MET A 21 35.82 23.04 27.19
N LEU A 22 37.10 22.68 27.19
CA LEU A 22 37.63 21.60 26.36
C LEU A 22 37.14 20.27 26.97
N VAL A 23 36.02 19.74 26.49
CA VAL A 23 35.66 18.34 26.76
C VAL A 23 36.38 17.48 25.72
N ALA A 24 37.57 17.03 26.09
CA ALA A 24 38.19 15.85 25.51
C ALA A 24 37.49 14.62 26.10
N CYS A 25 36.70 13.92 25.29
CA CYS A 25 36.29 12.55 25.60
C CYS A 25 36.68 11.63 24.45
N ALA A 26 37.44 10.61 24.83
CA ALA A 26 37.95 9.53 24.02
C ALA A 26 36.82 8.72 23.37
N GLY A 27 37.12 8.14 22.20
CA GLY A 27 36.25 7.16 21.57
C GLY A 27 36.37 7.15 20.05
N ARG A 28 37.55 6.84 19.53
CA ARG A 28 37.75 6.58 18.10
C ARG A 28 37.22 5.18 17.79
N ALA A 29 35.96 5.11 17.43
CA ALA A 29 35.37 4.05 16.62
C ALA A 29 34.15 4.66 15.93
N ALA A 30 34.40 5.59 15.00
CA ALA A 30 33.45 5.77 13.92
C ALA A 30 33.54 4.48 13.09
N GLN A 31 32.72 3.49 13.45
CA GLN A 31 32.22 2.58 12.44
C GLN A 31 31.43 3.46 11.49
N ASP A 32 32.12 3.86 10.42
CA ASP A 32 31.50 4.21 9.17
C ASP A 32 30.81 2.93 8.68
N GLU A 33 29.67 2.60 9.28
CA GLU A 33 28.69 1.76 8.62
C GLU A 33 28.15 2.62 7.50
N SER A 34 28.92 2.64 6.41
CA SER A 34 28.44 2.89 5.07
C SER A 34 27.19 2.03 4.92
N SER A 35 26.05 2.62 5.24
CA SER A 35 24.75 2.11 4.89
C SER A 35 24.67 2.41 3.40
N GLU A 36 25.37 1.62 2.58
CA GLU A 36 25.02 1.55 1.18
C GLU A 36 23.51 1.32 1.16
N PRO A 37 22.73 2.13 0.42
CA PRO A 37 21.31 1.87 0.30
C PRO A 37 21.23 0.45 -0.25
N VAL A 38 20.71 -0.48 0.56
CA VAL A 38 20.30 -1.78 0.06
C VAL A 38 19.29 -1.43 -1.01
N GLU A 39 19.69 -1.54 -2.27
CA GLU A 39 18.75 -1.49 -3.37
C GLU A 39 17.73 -2.57 -3.05
N ARG A 40 16.51 -2.16 -2.69
CA ARG A 40 15.42 -3.11 -2.55
C ARG A 40 15.14 -3.60 -3.96
N THR A 41 15.84 -4.65 -4.35
CA THR A 41 15.64 -5.37 -5.60
C THR A 41 14.36 -6.21 -5.57
N GLY A 42 13.62 -6.20 -4.47
CA GLY A 42 12.38 -6.97 -4.30
C GLY A 42 11.14 -6.24 -4.78
N VAL A 43 10.17 -7.04 -5.22
CA VAL A 43 8.80 -6.61 -5.53
C VAL A 43 8.13 -6.05 -4.27
N SER A 44 7.43 -4.92 -4.39
CA SER A 44 6.76 -4.33 -3.23
C SER A 44 5.51 -5.10 -2.84
N PHE A 45 5.20 -5.13 -1.54
CA PHE A 45 3.96 -5.70 -1.00
C PHE A 45 2.72 -5.22 -1.76
N PHE A 46 2.58 -3.90 -1.94
CA PHE A 46 1.45 -3.31 -2.67
C PHE A 46 1.39 -3.70 -4.16
N TRP A 47 2.52 -4.08 -4.76
CA TRP A 47 2.49 -4.62 -6.13
C TRP A 47 1.93 -6.04 -6.12
N MET A 48 2.42 -6.89 -5.21
CA MET A 48 1.98 -8.28 -5.06
C MET A 48 0.49 -8.37 -4.73
N GLU A 49 0.04 -7.63 -3.72
CA GLU A 49 -1.36 -7.59 -3.29
C GLU A 49 -2.29 -7.14 -4.42
N ARG A 50 -1.89 -6.11 -5.17
CA ARG A 50 -2.65 -5.64 -6.34
C ARG A 50 -2.75 -6.72 -7.41
N GLU A 51 -1.66 -7.45 -7.66
CA GLU A 51 -1.64 -8.49 -8.69
C GLU A 51 -2.63 -9.61 -8.39
N VAL A 52 -2.54 -10.19 -7.18
CA VAL A 52 -3.47 -11.26 -6.79
C VAL A 52 -4.91 -10.74 -6.72
N SER A 53 -5.14 -9.50 -6.30
CA SER A 53 -6.48 -8.91 -6.25
C SER A 53 -7.10 -8.75 -7.64
N VAL A 54 -6.32 -8.33 -8.63
CA VAL A 54 -6.81 -8.14 -10.00
C VAL A 54 -7.14 -9.48 -10.67
N LEU A 55 -6.29 -10.48 -10.48
CA LEU A 55 -6.56 -11.83 -10.96
C LEU A 55 -7.78 -12.45 -10.25
N THR A 56 -7.91 -12.24 -8.95
CA THR A 56 -9.08 -12.67 -8.18
C THR A 56 -10.36 -11.99 -8.69
N LEU A 57 -10.31 -10.68 -8.99
CA LEU A 57 -11.45 -9.94 -9.53
C LEU A 57 -11.85 -10.45 -10.92
N GLU A 58 -10.87 -10.74 -11.78
CA GLU A 58 -11.12 -11.31 -13.10
C GLU A 58 -11.82 -12.67 -12.97
N ARG A 59 -11.37 -13.49 -12.02
CA ARG A 59 -12.01 -14.77 -11.75
C ARG A 59 -13.40 -14.63 -11.16
N MET A 60 -13.62 -13.69 -10.23
CA MET A 60 -14.95 -13.36 -9.71
C MET A 60 -15.92 -12.94 -10.82
N PHE A 61 -15.46 -12.14 -11.79
CA PHE A 61 -16.27 -11.74 -12.93
C PHE A 61 -16.64 -12.92 -13.81
N THR A 62 -15.73 -13.88 -13.97
CA THR A 62 -15.97 -15.11 -14.75
C THR A 62 -16.95 -16.06 -14.06
N GLU A 63 -16.82 -16.24 -12.74
CA GLU A 63 -17.63 -17.22 -11.98
C GLU A 63 -19.00 -16.68 -11.58
N THR A 64 -19.06 -15.45 -11.07
CA THR A 64 -20.28 -14.84 -10.52
C THR A 64 -20.93 -13.87 -11.50
N GLY A 65 -20.15 -13.25 -12.37
CA GLY A 65 -20.62 -12.22 -13.30
C GLY A 65 -20.41 -10.81 -12.78
N SER A 66 -19.90 -9.92 -13.64
CA SER A 66 -19.53 -8.55 -13.28
C SER A 66 -20.66 -7.72 -12.67
N ALA A 67 -21.91 -7.95 -13.09
CA ALA A 67 -23.06 -7.16 -12.62
C ALA A 67 -23.37 -7.43 -11.14
N GLU A 68 -23.24 -8.68 -10.71
CA GLU A 68 -23.45 -9.07 -9.31
C GLU A 68 -22.26 -8.61 -8.47
N VAL A 69 -21.03 -8.86 -8.92
CA VAL A 69 -19.80 -8.47 -8.19
C VAL A 69 -19.76 -6.96 -7.94
N LEU A 70 -20.02 -6.15 -8.98
CA LEU A 70 -20.07 -4.70 -8.84
C LEU A 70 -21.33 -4.24 -8.07
N GLY A 71 -22.43 -4.99 -8.14
CA GLY A 71 -23.66 -4.70 -7.41
C GLY A 71 -23.55 -4.92 -5.90
N ASN A 72 -22.67 -5.81 -5.47
CA ASN A 72 -22.35 -6.05 -4.05
C ASN A 72 -21.36 -5.02 -3.48
N THR A 73 -20.61 -4.34 -4.36
CA THR A 73 -19.53 -3.42 -4.01
C THR A 73 -20.07 -2.01 -3.75
N ASP A 74 -19.43 -1.26 -2.84
CA ASP A 74 -19.81 0.14 -2.60
C ASP A 74 -19.56 1.02 -3.84
N GLU A 75 -20.42 2.04 -4.01
CA GLU A 75 -20.42 2.91 -5.19
C GLU A 75 -19.07 3.59 -5.45
N LEU A 76 -18.35 3.97 -4.38
CA LEU A 76 -17.07 4.67 -4.50
C LEU A 76 -15.95 3.75 -4.98
N SER A 77 -15.93 2.48 -4.53
CA SER A 77 -14.99 1.49 -5.05
C SER A 77 -15.28 1.16 -6.50
N VAL A 78 -16.56 1.01 -6.89
CA VAL A 78 -16.95 0.80 -8.29
C VAL A 78 -16.53 1.98 -9.17
N GLU A 79 -16.80 3.21 -8.75
CA GLU A 79 -16.38 4.44 -9.45
C GLU A 79 -14.87 4.43 -9.71
N ARG A 80 -14.06 4.14 -8.68
CA ARG A 80 -12.60 4.12 -8.80
C ARG A 80 -12.05 3.03 -9.71
N LEU A 81 -12.66 1.84 -9.70
CA LEU A 81 -12.30 0.77 -10.64
C LEU A 81 -12.54 1.20 -12.10
N LEU A 82 -13.65 1.88 -12.36
CA LEU A 82 -14.00 2.37 -13.70
C LEU A 82 -13.14 3.57 -14.12
N GLU A 83 -12.89 4.52 -13.21
CA GLU A 83 -12.06 5.70 -13.47
C GLU A 83 -10.60 5.32 -13.76
N SER A 84 -10.03 4.42 -12.96
CA SER A 84 -8.69 3.88 -13.19
C SER A 84 -8.58 3.08 -14.49
N GLY A 85 -9.70 2.59 -15.03
CA GLY A 85 -9.70 1.72 -16.21
C GLY A 85 -9.28 0.28 -15.92
N ALA A 86 -9.12 -0.10 -14.64
CA ALA A 86 -8.91 -1.48 -14.23
C ALA A 86 -10.15 -2.35 -14.51
N VAL A 87 -11.33 -1.72 -14.56
CA VAL A 87 -12.58 -2.32 -15.03
C VAL A 87 -13.17 -1.43 -16.12
N ARG A 88 -13.74 -2.01 -17.18
CA ARG A 88 -14.44 -1.28 -18.24
C ARG A 88 -15.64 -2.05 -18.78
N ALA A 89 -16.57 -1.35 -19.42
CA ALA A 89 -17.69 -2.01 -20.10
C ALA A 89 -17.20 -2.86 -21.29
N VAL A 90 -17.81 -4.02 -21.49
CA VAL A 90 -17.51 -4.88 -22.65
C VAL A 90 -18.04 -4.22 -23.92
N GLU A 91 -17.20 -4.04 -24.94
CA GLU A 91 -17.60 -3.33 -26.18
C GLU A 91 -18.74 -4.02 -26.94
N SER A 92 -18.83 -5.35 -26.84
CA SER A 92 -19.75 -6.18 -27.62
C SER A 92 -21.08 -6.49 -26.93
N GLY A 93 -21.35 -6.00 -25.72
CA GLY A 93 -22.53 -6.43 -24.98
C GLY A 93 -22.76 -5.79 -23.62
N GLU A 94 -23.38 -6.56 -22.73
CA GLU A 94 -23.70 -6.14 -21.36
C GLU A 94 -22.62 -6.63 -20.39
N GLY A 95 -22.36 -5.86 -19.35
CA GLY A 95 -21.40 -6.20 -18.30
C GLY A 95 -20.07 -5.45 -18.43
N HIS A 96 -19.14 -5.85 -17.58
CA HIS A 96 -17.81 -5.27 -17.47
C HIS A 96 -16.75 -6.36 -17.52
N GLU A 97 -15.57 -6.01 -17.98
CA GLU A 97 -14.38 -6.84 -17.96
C GLU A 97 -13.29 -6.19 -17.11
N VAL A 98 -12.44 -7.03 -16.52
CA VAL A 98 -11.21 -6.61 -15.86
C VAL A 98 -10.13 -6.43 -16.92
N VAL A 99 -9.43 -5.30 -16.90
CA VAL A 99 -8.34 -5.01 -17.81
C VAL A 99 -7.03 -5.49 -17.17
N LEU A 100 -6.46 -6.58 -17.68
CA LEU A 100 -5.23 -7.16 -17.14
C LEU A 100 -3.96 -6.42 -17.62
N ASP A 101 -4.02 -5.74 -18.77
CA ASP A 101 -2.92 -4.90 -19.24
C ASP A 101 -2.86 -3.60 -18.44
N LYS A 102 -1.99 -3.57 -17.43
CA LYS A 102 -1.79 -2.42 -16.54
C LYS A 102 -1.32 -1.17 -17.26
N SER A 103 -0.79 -1.27 -18.49
CA SER A 103 -0.40 -0.11 -19.29
C SER A 103 -1.60 0.67 -19.85
N GLU A 104 -2.78 0.04 -19.90
CA GLU A 104 -4.04 0.69 -20.26
C GLU A 104 -4.68 1.46 -19.09
N TRP A 105 -4.19 1.22 -17.86
CA TRP A 105 -4.74 1.87 -16.68
C TRP A 105 -4.33 3.34 -16.60
N ARG A 106 -5.28 4.16 -16.15
CA ARG A 106 -5.13 5.59 -15.95
C ARG A 106 -4.85 5.86 -14.48
N THR A 107 -3.67 5.48 -13.99
CA THR A 107 -3.34 5.54 -12.55
C THR A 107 -2.36 6.66 -12.16
N ASP A 108 -2.35 7.76 -12.91
CA ASP A 108 -1.49 8.90 -12.65
C ASP A 108 -1.92 9.68 -11.38
N GLU A 109 -0.92 10.14 -10.61
CA GLU A 109 -1.08 10.62 -9.22
C GLU A 109 -2.06 11.79 -9.04
N ALA A 110 -2.32 12.58 -10.08
CA ALA A 110 -3.08 13.82 -9.96
C ALA A 110 -4.59 13.61 -9.75
N ALA A 111 -5.16 12.46 -10.14
CA ALA A 111 -6.59 12.16 -10.00
C ALA A 111 -6.91 10.69 -9.69
N ASN A 112 -6.11 9.74 -10.22
CA ASN A 112 -6.45 8.31 -10.23
C ASN A 112 -5.32 7.43 -9.66
N GLY A 113 -4.51 7.96 -8.75
CA GLY A 113 -3.29 7.28 -8.26
C GLY A 113 -3.52 5.84 -7.79
N LEU A 114 -2.50 5.00 -7.95
CA LEU A 114 -2.53 3.56 -7.62
C LEU A 114 -3.11 3.24 -6.23
N SER A 115 -2.83 4.05 -5.21
CA SER A 115 -3.39 3.84 -3.87
C SER A 115 -4.93 3.90 -3.81
N ARG A 116 -5.58 4.67 -4.69
CA ARG A 116 -7.05 4.70 -4.78
C ARG A 116 -7.60 3.44 -5.44
N LEU A 117 -6.90 2.95 -6.47
CA LEU A 117 -7.21 1.67 -7.10
C LEU A 117 -7.03 0.53 -6.09
N ASP A 118 -5.95 0.52 -5.32
CA ASP A 118 -5.71 -0.50 -4.28
C ASP A 118 -6.84 -0.53 -3.25
N GLY A 119 -7.27 0.64 -2.77
CA GLY A 119 -8.41 0.72 -1.87
C GLY A 119 -9.73 0.26 -2.50
N ALA A 120 -9.92 0.48 -3.81
CA ALA A 120 -11.11 0.01 -4.53
C ALA A 120 -11.09 -1.51 -4.74
N LEU A 121 -9.93 -2.08 -5.05
CA LEU A 121 -9.71 -3.53 -5.10
C LEU A 121 -10.02 -4.15 -3.74
N GLY A 122 -9.48 -3.59 -2.65
CA GLY A 122 -9.79 -4.03 -1.29
C GLY A 122 -11.29 -3.97 -0.98
N GLY A 123 -12.00 -2.92 -1.39
CA GLY A 123 -13.44 -2.80 -1.22
C GLY A 123 -14.23 -3.90 -1.95
N VAL A 124 -13.81 -4.26 -3.16
CA VAL A 124 -14.45 -5.33 -3.94
C VAL A 124 -14.15 -6.70 -3.36
N MET A 125 -12.89 -6.92 -2.94
CA MET A 125 -12.47 -8.16 -2.29
C MET A 125 -13.24 -8.41 -0.99
N TRP A 126 -13.42 -7.38 -0.16
CA TRP A 126 -14.22 -7.47 1.07
C TRP A 126 -15.70 -7.80 0.79
N ALA A 127 -16.26 -7.24 -0.28
CA ALA A 127 -17.69 -7.33 -0.58
C ALA A 127 -18.13 -8.64 -1.25
N ASN A 128 -17.19 -9.46 -1.73
CA ASN A 128 -17.50 -10.62 -2.56
C ASN A 128 -16.78 -11.87 -2.07
N GLU A 129 -17.44 -13.02 -2.23
CA GLU A 129 -16.90 -14.33 -1.84
C GLU A 129 -16.16 -15.00 -3.00
N VAL A 130 -15.10 -15.74 -2.66
CA VAL A 130 -14.38 -16.63 -3.58
C VAL A 130 -15.09 -17.99 -3.60
N THR A 131 -16.04 -18.15 -4.50
CA THR A 131 -16.95 -19.31 -4.51
C THR A 131 -16.42 -20.53 -5.25
N TRP A 132 -15.32 -20.40 -6.00
CA TRP A 132 -14.78 -21.47 -6.84
C TRP A 132 -13.70 -22.32 -6.15
N CYS A 133 -13.08 -21.82 -5.09
CA CYS A 133 -12.18 -22.60 -4.24
C CYS A 133 -12.92 -23.18 -3.02
N GLU A 134 -12.40 -24.27 -2.45
CA GLU A 134 -12.96 -24.84 -1.23
C GLU A 134 -12.91 -23.85 -0.05
N GLY A 135 -13.95 -23.86 0.79
CA GLY A 135 -14.04 -23.03 1.99
C GLY A 135 -14.76 -21.69 1.80
N ALA A 136 -14.87 -21.20 0.57
CA ALA A 136 -15.57 -19.97 0.21
C ALA A 136 -15.30 -18.75 1.13
N PRO A 137 -14.04 -18.35 1.35
CA PRO A 137 -13.73 -17.12 2.07
C PRO A 137 -14.20 -15.90 1.28
N ASP A 138 -14.35 -14.75 1.95
CA ASP A 138 -14.39 -13.46 1.24
C ASP A 138 -13.07 -13.22 0.49
N GLY A 139 -13.12 -12.40 -0.55
CA GLY A 139 -11.97 -12.10 -1.40
C GLY A 139 -10.82 -11.46 -0.66
N GLU A 140 -11.09 -10.68 0.40
CA GLU A 140 -10.02 -10.03 1.17
C GLU A 140 -9.27 -11.09 1.99
N THR A 141 -9.98 -11.97 2.67
CA THR A 141 -9.40 -13.12 3.37
C THR A 141 -8.60 -14.00 2.40
N PHE A 142 -9.11 -14.24 1.19
CA PHE A 142 -8.42 -15.01 0.16
C PHE A 142 -7.12 -14.36 -0.31
N VAL A 143 -7.14 -13.05 -0.60
CA VAL A 143 -5.97 -12.27 -1.00
C VAL A 143 -4.96 -12.15 0.13
N ASN A 144 -5.40 -11.91 1.36
CA ASN A 144 -4.53 -11.80 2.53
C ASN A 144 -3.78 -13.10 2.80
N ALA A 145 -4.44 -14.26 2.65
CA ALA A 145 -3.76 -15.54 2.80
C ALA A 145 -2.61 -15.72 1.81
N TYR A 146 -2.77 -15.26 0.56
CA TYR A 146 -1.70 -15.26 -0.43
C TYR A 146 -0.56 -14.31 -0.06
N THR A 147 -0.90 -13.07 0.28
CA THR A 147 0.12 -12.04 0.56
C THR A 147 0.92 -12.39 1.82
N GLU A 148 0.29 -12.96 2.85
CA GLU A 148 0.97 -13.42 4.07
C GLU A 148 1.92 -14.60 3.82
N GLU A 149 1.55 -15.56 2.97
CA GLU A 149 2.38 -16.73 2.66
C GLU A 149 3.56 -16.37 1.75
N PHE A 150 3.33 -15.49 0.77
CA PHE A 150 4.30 -15.24 -0.31
C PHE A 150 5.09 -13.94 -0.20
N GLU A 151 4.84 -13.09 0.80
CA GLU A 151 5.61 -11.85 0.99
C GLU A 151 7.12 -12.14 1.09
N GLY A 152 7.88 -11.64 0.13
CA GLY A 152 9.33 -11.79 0.08
C GLY A 152 9.82 -13.17 -0.33
N VAL A 153 8.94 -14.06 -0.81
CA VAL A 153 9.32 -15.41 -1.28
C VAL A 153 9.98 -15.35 -2.66
N PHE A 154 9.50 -14.48 -3.55
CA PHE A 154 10.03 -14.33 -4.91
C PHE A 154 10.75 -13.00 -5.11
N ASP A 155 11.70 -12.98 -6.05
CA ASP A 155 12.52 -11.81 -6.35
C ASP A 155 11.94 -10.98 -7.51
N THR A 156 11.14 -11.59 -8.39
CA THR A 156 10.66 -10.96 -9.62
C THR A 156 9.14 -10.87 -9.71
N THR A 157 8.66 -9.88 -10.46
CA THR A 157 7.24 -9.70 -10.73
C THR A 157 6.64 -10.88 -11.49
N GLU A 158 7.41 -11.47 -12.41
CA GLU A 158 7.02 -12.61 -13.23
C GLU A 158 6.73 -13.85 -12.39
N GLU A 159 7.57 -14.13 -11.37
CA GLU A 159 7.36 -15.23 -10.43
C GLU A 159 6.09 -15.01 -9.59
N TYR A 160 5.87 -13.79 -9.08
CA TYR A 160 4.63 -13.47 -8.35
C TYR A 160 3.39 -13.56 -9.23
N THR A 161 3.45 -13.14 -10.50
CA THR A 161 2.32 -13.27 -11.43
C THR A 161 1.99 -14.74 -11.68
N ALA A 162 3.00 -15.59 -11.90
CA ALA A 162 2.79 -17.03 -12.10
C ALA A 162 2.21 -17.71 -10.85
N SER A 163 2.78 -17.38 -9.68
CA SER A 163 2.31 -17.83 -8.37
C SER A 163 0.86 -17.40 -8.09
N ALA A 164 0.52 -16.13 -8.33
CA ALA A 164 -0.82 -15.61 -8.10
C ALA A 164 -1.86 -16.23 -9.04
N ALA A 165 -1.50 -16.46 -10.30
CA ALA A 165 -2.37 -17.12 -11.26
C ALA A 165 -2.68 -18.57 -10.82
N ASP A 166 -1.67 -19.33 -10.40
CA ASP A 166 -1.86 -20.69 -9.88
C ASP A 166 -2.74 -20.69 -8.62
N TYR A 167 -2.45 -19.81 -7.66
CA TYR A 167 -3.24 -19.69 -6.43
C TYR A 167 -4.70 -19.30 -6.67
N VAL A 168 -4.98 -18.35 -7.57
CA VAL A 168 -6.34 -17.95 -7.95
C VAL A 168 -7.11 -19.10 -8.59
N ASP A 169 -6.44 -20.00 -9.30
CA ASP A 169 -7.01 -21.25 -9.82
C ASP A 169 -7.04 -22.38 -8.77
N CYS A 170 -6.97 -22.04 -7.48
CA CYS A 170 -6.98 -22.94 -6.32
C CYS A 170 -5.77 -23.89 -6.25
N GLY A 171 -4.67 -23.53 -6.91
CA GLY A 171 -3.36 -24.13 -6.73
C GLY A 171 -2.70 -23.72 -5.42
N ASP A 172 -1.47 -24.17 -5.21
CA ASP A 172 -0.71 -23.86 -3.99
C ASP A 172 0.16 -22.61 -4.12
N GLY A 173 0.21 -21.97 -5.30
CA GLY A 173 0.98 -20.77 -5.57
C GLY A 173 2.48 -21.03 -5.75
N ARG A 174 2.93 -22.29 -5.90
CA ARG A 174 4.36 -22.62 -6.04
C ARG A 174 4.67 -23.05 -7.47
N PRO A 175 5.31 -22.18 -8.29
CA PRO A 175 5.63 -22.45 -9.70
C PRO A 175 6.74 -23.49 -9.91
#